data_AF-A0A5R2N0B5-F1
#
_entry.id   AF-A0A5R2N0B5-F1
#
_cell.length_a   1.000
_cell.length_b   1.000
_cell.length_c   1.000
_cell.angle_alpha   90.00
_cell.angle_beta   90.00
_cell.angle_gamma   90.00
#
_symmetry.space_group_name_H-M   'P 1'
#
loop_
_entity.id
_entity.type
_entity.pdbx_description
1 polymer ?
#
loop_
_entity_poly.entity_id
_entity_poly.type
_entity_poly.pdbx_seq_one_letter_code
_entity_poly.pdbx_strand_id
1 'polypeptide(L)'
;TVLDHHPALELLSDGDAIVGAGGVARQAGHDWRVDAKAVVLATGGCAFRERILGGTGLTGDGYLMAAEAGASLSGMEFTGKYTLAPYGSSLNKGLPFR
;
A
#
# COMPACT_ATOMS: atom_id res chain seq x y z
N THR A 1 -16.66 3.75 -11.88
CA THR A 1 -17.12 3.92 -10.49
C THR A 1 -15.92 4.22 -9.61
N VAL A 2 -16.09 5.02 -8.55
CA VAL A 2 -15.06 5.28 -7.54
C VAL A 2 -15.62 4.83 -6.19
N LEU A 3 -14.87 4.00 -5.46
CA LEU A 3 -15.22 3.47 -4.15
C LEU A 3 -14.21 3.98 -3.13
N ASP A 4 -14.52 5.09 -2.46
CA ASP A 4 -13.67 5.63 -1.39
C ASP A 4 -14.01 4.97 -0.04
N HIS A 5 -13.06 4.89 0.89
CA HIS A 5 -13.16 4.13 2.14
C HIS A 5 -13.43 2.62 1.98
N HIS A 6 -13.02 2.06 0.84
CA HIS A 6 -13.10 0.63 0.51
C HIS A 6 -11.69 0.03 0.39
N PRO A 7 -10.91 -0.09 1.49
CA PRO A 7 -9.61 -0.76 1.44
C PRO A 7 -9.76 -2.18 0.86
N ALA A 8 -8.92 -2.49 -0.11
CA ALA A 8 -8.74 -3.85 -0.61
C ALA A 8 -7.92 -4.64 0.40
N LEU A 9 -8.36 -5.86 0.67
CA LEU A 9 -7.71 -6.77 1.62
C LEU A 9 -7.18 -8.02 0.93
N GLU A 10 -7.66 -8.34 -0.27
CA GLU A 10 -7.25 -9.52 -1.01
C GLU A 10 -7.36 -9.35 -2.53
N LEU A 11 -6.54 -10.11 -3.24
CA LEU A 11 -6.73 -10.41 -4.66
C LEU A 11 -7.50 -11.73 -4.77
N LEU A 12 -8.43 -11.77 -5.72
CA LEU A 12 -9.25 -12.94 -5.98
C LEU A 12 -8.62 -13.74 -7.10
N SER A 13 -8.42 -15.04 -6.88
CA SER A 13 -7.80 -15.96 -7.84
C SER A 13 -8.71 -17.14 -8.14
N ASP A 14 -8.69 -17.63 -9.38
CA ASP A 14 -9.29 -18.91 -9.77
C ASP A 14 -8.28 -20.08 -9.75
N GLY A 15 -7.04 -19.81 -9.36
CA GLY A 15 -5.93 -20.76 -9.36
C GLY A 15 -4.93 -20.52 -10.50
N ASP A 16 -5.40 -20.01 -11.64
CA ASP A 16 -4.57 -19.74 -12.82
C ASP A 16 -4.29 -18.24 -13.00
N ALA A 17 -5.25 -17.39 -12.62
CA ALA A 17 -5.16 -15.95 -12.81
C ALA A 17 -5.84 -15.17 -11.68
N ILE A 18 -5.46 -13.89 -11.57
CA ILE A 18 -6.20 -12.92 -10.77
C ILE A 18 -7.46 -12.50 -11.52
N VAL A 19 -8.61 -12.70 -10.88
CA VAL A 19 -9.95 -12.48 -11.44
C VAL A 19 -10.73 -11.38 -10.72
N GLY A 20 -10.08 -10.64 -9.82
CA GLY A 20 -10.70 -9.53 -9.11
C GLY A 20 -9.98 -9.12 -7.83
N ALA A 21 -10.65 -8.28 -7.04
CA ALA A 21 -10.22 -7.90 -5.70
C ALA A 21 -11.42 -7.84 -4.73
N GLY A 22 -11.13 -7.98 -3.44
CA GLY A 22 -12.11 -7.91 -2.37
C GLY A 22 -11.62 -7.09 -1.18
N GLY A 23 -12.55 -6.69 -0.32
CA GLY A 23 -12.22 -5.96 0.91
C GLY A 23 -13.45 -5.54 1.69
N VAL A 24 -13.30 -4.50 2.52
CA VAL A 24 -14.37 -3.98 3.38
C VAL A 24 -14.72 -2.54 3.06
N ALA A 25 -16.01 -2.22 3.04
CA ALA A 25 -16.53 -0.87 2.92
C ALA A 25 -16.61 -0.26 4.32
N ARG A 26 -15.53 0.38 4.78
CA ARG A 26 -15.38 0.75 6.21
C ARG A 26 -16.52 1.60 6.77
N GLN A 27 -17.08 2.49 5.96
CA GLN A 27 -18.17 3.37 6.39
C GLN A 27 -19.55 2.71 6.34
N ALA A 28 -19.74 1.76 5.41
CA ALA A 28 -20.99 1.06 5.21
C ALA A 28 -21.09 -0.24 6.02
N GLY A 29 -19.96 -0.75 6.53
CA GLY A 29 -19.90 -1.92 7.41
C GLY A 29 -20.17 -3.25 6.73
N HIS A 30 -19.93 -3.36 5.42
CA HIS A 30 -20.10 -4.60 4.66
C HIS A 30 -18.87 -4.90 3.81
N ASP A 31 -18.75 -6.15 3.34
CA ASP A 31 -17.71 -6.55 2.42
C ASP A 31 -18.03 -6.09 1.00
N TRP A 32 -17.01 -5.95 0.17
CA TRP A 32 -17.16 -5.68 -1.26
C TRP A 32 -16.32 -6.64 -2.08
N ARG A 33 -16.79 -6.90 -3.30
CA ARG A 33 -16.11 -7.70 -4.31
C ARG A 33 -16.21 -7.00 -5.65
N VAL A 34 -15.11 -7.00 -6.40
CA VAL A 34 -15.09 -6.59 -7.80
C VAL A 34 -14.47 -7.71 -8.63
N ASP A 35 -15.26 -8.31 -9.50
CA ASP A 35 -14.78 -9.22 -10.54
C ASP A 35 -14.20 -8.42 -11.71
N ALA A 36 -12.99 -8.74 -12.12
CA ALA A 36 -12.29 -8.06 -13.19
C ALA A 36 -11.30 -8.98 -13.90
N LYS A 37 -11.13 -8.80 -15.21
CA LYS A 37 -10.15 -9.57 -16.00
C LYS A 37 -8.69 -9.18 -15.72
N ALA A 38 -8.47 -8.06 -15.04
CA ALA A 38 -7.16 -7.57 -14.63
C ALA A 38 -7.32 -6.63 -13.42
N VAL A 39 -6.32 -6.63 -12.55
CA VAL A 39 -6.24 -5.75 -11.37
C VAL A 39 -4.91 -5.01 -11.42
N VAL A 40 -4.94 -3.70 -11.16
CA VAL A 40 -3.74 -2.86 -11.08
C VAL A 40 -3.55 -2.41 -9.63
N LEU A 41 -2.45 -2.82 -9.02
CA LEU A 41 -2.05 -2.34 -7.71
C LEU A 41 -1.27 -1.03 -7.86
N ALA A 42 -1.91 0.07 -7.43
CA ALA A 42 -1.32 1.41 -7.40
C ALA A 42 -1.39 2.00 -5.98
N THR A 43 -1.06 1.19 -4.98
CA THR A 43 -1.31 1.46 -3.55
C THR A 43 -0.27 2.35 -2.87
N GLY A 44 0.64 2.97 -3.64
CA GLY A 44 1.81 3.66 -3.09
C GLY A 44 2.87 2.69 -2.58
N GLY A 45 3.73 3.17 -1.68
CA GLY A 45 4.84 2.40 -1.12
C GLY A 45 4.58 1.80 0.27
N CYS A 46 5.65 1.31 0.89
CA CYS A 46 5.68 0.90 2.28
C CYS A 46 6.66 1.79 3.06
N ALA A 47 6.13 2.56 4.00
CA ALA A 47 6.85 3.39 4.94
C ALA A 47 6.57 2.93 6.38
N PHE A 48 6.34 1.62 6.58
CA PHE A 48 5.99 1.08 7.88
C PHE A 48 7.06 1.43 8.92
N ARG A 49 6.63 2.09 10.00
CA ARG A 49 7.49 2.64 11.08
C ARG A 49 8.46 3.75 10.66
N GLU A 50 8.40 4.21 9.42
CA GLU A 50 9.07 5.45 9.04
C GLU A 50 8.29 6.64 9.57
N ARG A 51 9.00 7.66 10.04
CA ARG A 51 8.45 8.93 10.52
C ARG A 51 8.66 9.97 9.43
N ILE A 52 7.93 9.81 8.34
CA ILE A 52 7.89 10.75 7.22
C ILE A 52 6.52 11.43 7.17
N LEU A 53 6.50 12.73 6.83
CA LEU A 53 5.25 13.47 6.65
C LEU A 53 4.40 12.81 5.56
N GLY A 54 3.12 12.56 5.86
CA GLY A 54 2.19 11.92 4.94
C GLY A 54 2.37 10.40 4.76
N GLY A 55 3.33 9.77 5.46
CA GLY A 55 3.63 8.35 5.30
C GLY A 55 2.69 7.38 6.03
N THR A 56 1.77 7.87 6.87
CA THR A 56 0.97 7.01 7.77
C THR A 56 0.09 6.00 7.01
N GLY A 57 -0.32 6.31 5.78
CA GLY A 57 -1.10 5.40 4.93
C GLY A 57 -0.26 4.47 4.04
N LEU A 58 1.07 4.59 4.07
CA LEU A 58 1.98 3.76 3.28
C LEU A 58 2.31 2.47 4.05
N THR A 59 1.31 1.63 4.24
CA THR A 59 1.43 0.40 5.07
C THR A 59 1.97 -0.80 4.30
N GLY A 60 2.05 -0.71 2.96
CA GLY A 60 2.54 -1.79 2.11
C GLY A 60 1.49 -2.86 1.76
N ASP A 61 0.20 -2.60 1.98
CA ASP A 61 -0.88 -3.58 1.78
C ASP A 61 -0.88 -4.18 0.36
N GLY A 62 -0.68 -3.35 -0.68
CA GLY A 62 -0.57 -3.85 -2.04
C GLY A 62 0.67 -4.69 -2.30
N TYR A 63 1.79 -4.42 -1.65
CA TYR A 63 2.98 -5.27 -1.74
C TYR A 63 2.74 -6.63 -1.10
N LEU A 64 2.05 -6.67 0.04
CA LEU A 64 1.66 -7.91 0.69
C LEU A 64 0.73 -8.73 -0.22
N MET A 65 -0.35 -8.14 -0.72
CA MET A 65 -1.27 -8.82 -1.63
C MET A 65 -0.56 -9.36 -2.89
N ALA A 66 0.37 -8.59 -3.46
CA ALA A 66 1.14 -9.05 -4.61
C ALA A 66 2.04 -10.24 -4.27
N ALA A 67 2.74 -10.19 -3.13
CA ALA A 67 3.61 -11.27 -2.67
C ALA A 67 2.82 -12.55 -2.36
N GLU A 68 1.66 -12.44 -1.73
CA GLU A 68 0.74 -13.56 -1.48
C GLU A 68 0.20 -14.19 -2.77
N ALA A 69 0.01 -13.38 -3.82
CA ALA A 69 -0.32 -13.86 -5.16
C ALA A 69 0.89 -14.44 -5.93
N GLY A 70 2.07 -14.56 -5.29
CA GLY A 70 3.26 -15.16 -5.88
C GLY A 70 4.15 -14.19 -6.68
N ALA A 71 3.89 -12.87 -6.62
CA ALA A 71 4.76 -11.90 -7.26
C ALA A 71 6.11 -11.78 -6.54
N SER A 72 7.19 -11.62 -7.31
CA SER A 72 8.50 -11.26 -6.76
C SER A 72 8.64 -9.75 -6.65
N LEU A 73 9.08 -9.28 -5.49
CA LEU A 73 9.39 -7.87 -5.27
C LEU A 73 10.88 -7.62 -5.51
N SER A 74 11.23 -6.44 -6.02
CA SER A 74 12.61 -6.05 -6.30
C SER A 74 12.95 -4.75 -5.58
N GLY A 75 14.18 -4.67 -5.07
CA GLY A 75 14.72 -3.45 -4.48
C GLY A 75 14.04 -3.02 -3.18
N MET A 76 13.40 -3.94 -2.46
CA MET A 76 12.70 -3.66 -1.20
C MET A 76 13.64 -3.18 -0.09
N GLU A 77 14.94 -3.47 -0.22
CA GLU A 77 16.00 -2.98 0.66
C GLU A 77 16.37 -1.50 0.41
N PHE A 78 16.03 -0.95 -0.76
CA PHE A 78 16.35 0.43 -1.11
C PHE A 78 15.24 1.38 -0.66
N THR A 79 15.53 2.19 0.37
CA THR A 79 14.65 3.28 0.81
C THR A 79 15.23 4.62 0.39
N GLY A 80 14.37 5.47 -0.18
CA GLY A 80 14.75 6.82 -0.61
C GLY A 80 14.92 7.79 0.56
N LYS A 81 16.07 8.46 0.68
CA LYS A 81 16.28 9.53 1.66
C LYS A 81 16.24 10.89 0.98
N TYR A 82 15.05 11.47 0.87
CA TYR A 82 14.84 12.67 0.05
C TYR A 82 14.19 13.85 0.77
N THR A 83 13.88 13.73 2.07
CA THR A 83 13.13 14.79 2.77
C THR A 83 14.05 15.73 3.55
N LEU A 84 13.73 17.02 3.57
CA LEU A 84 14.27 17.95 4.56
C LEU A 84 13.59 17.65 5.89
N ALA A 85 14.35 17.33 6.93
CA ALA A 85 13.82 17.19 8.28
C ALA A 85 14.16 18.45 9.08
N PRO A 86 13.18 19.24 9.55
CA PRO A 86 13.44 20.36 10.42
C PRO A 86 14.21 19.90 11.66
N TYR A 87 15.21 20.69 12.07
CA TYR A 87 15.95 20.45 13.29
C TYR A 87 15.00 20.37 14.49
N GLY A 88 15.18 19.34 15.34
CA GLY A 88 14.31 19.09 16.49
C GLY A 88 12.95 18.44 16.17
N SER A 89 12.65 18.16 14.90
CA SER A 89 11.44 17.40 14.53
C SER A 89 11.59 15.91 14.86
N SER A 90 10.46 15.19 14.88
CA SER A 90 10.44 13.74 15.06
C SER A 90 10.64 12.94 13.77
N LEU A 91 10.95 13.61 12.65
CA LEU A 91 11.12 12.97 11.35
C LEU A 91 12.44 12.20 11.28
N ASN A 92 12.42 10.99 10.72
CA ASN A 92 13.61 10.12 10.66
C ASN A 92 14.09 9.82 9.23
N LYS A 93 13.48 10.44 8.20
CA LYS A 93 13.76 10.16 6.78
C LYS A 93 14.44 11.32 6.04
N GLY A 94 15.04 12.27 6.78
CA GLY A 94 15.71 13.43 6.21
C GLY A 94 17.17 13.59 6.59
N LEU A 95 17.88 14.44 5.84
CA LEU A 95 19.15 14.99 6.29
C LEU A 95 18.85 16.10 7.32
N PRO A 96 19.45 16.06 8.52
CA PRO A 96 19.28 17.15 9.48
C PRO A 96 19.90 18.42 8.87
N PHE A 97 19.06 19.40 8.57
CA PHE A 97 19.54 20.76 8.26
C PHE A 97 19.86 21.47 9.58
N ARG A 98 21.07 22.02 9.68
CA ARG A 98 21.48 22.91 10.78
C ARG A 98 21.00 24.31 10.53
#